data_AF-A0A660TDM8-F1
#
_entry.id   AF-A0A660TDM8-F1
#
_cell.length_a   1.000
_cell.length_b   1.000
_cell.length_c   1.000
_cell.angle_alpha   90.00
_cell.angle_beta   90.00
_cell.angle_gamma   90.00
#
_symmetry.space_group_name_H-M   'P 1'
#
loop_
_entity.id
_entity.type
_entity.pdbx_description
1 polymer ?
#
loop_
_entity_poly.entity_id
_entity_poly.type
_entity_poly.pdbx_seq_one_letter_code
_entity_poly.pdbx_strand_id
1 'polypeptide(L)' 'MKLSKKNLNPLLYVVILCTLAGSFAWFVLEIIFTSMGFPFSLSTGQIGFDIEIVSFYLNVNPGTVLGIASGFFVFKAI' A
#
# COMPACT_ATOMS: atom_id res chain seq x y z
N MET A 1 16.03 11.27 -0.39
CA MET A 1 15.91 12.73 -0.57
C MET A 1 15.71 13.33 0.79
N LYS A 2 16.10 14.60 1.00
CA LYS A 2 15.83 15.29 2.27
C LYS A 2 14.34 15.65 2.37
N LEU A 3 13.72 15.35 3.51
CA LEU A 3 12.37 15.79 3.81
C LEU A 3 12.36 17.31 3.94
N SER A 4 11.68 17.98 3.02
CA SER A 4 11.53 19.44 2.99
C SER A 4 10.16 19.79 2.42
N LYS A 5 9.68 21.02 2.62
CA LYS A 5 8.41 21.49 2.03
C LYS A 5 8.37 21.30 0.50
N LYS A 6 9.52 21.43 -0.17
CA LYS A 6 9.65 21.23 -1.63
C LYS A 6 9.49 19.77 -2.05
N ASN A 7 9.87 18.82 -1.19
CA ASN A 7 9.92 17.39 -1.51
C ASN A 7 8.75 16.61 -0.91
N LEU A 8 7.76 17.28 -0.32
CA LEU A 8 6.61 16.65 0.29
C LEU A 8 5.70 15.98 -0.75
N ASN A 9 5.48 16.63 -1.90
CA ASN A 9 4.71 16.04 -3.01
C ASN A 9 5.39 14.78 -3.59
N PRO A 10 6.70 14.79 -3.92
CA PRO A 10 7.42 13.58 -4.32
C PRO A 10 7.33 12.45 -3.30
N LEU A 11 7.47 12.75 -1.99
CA LEU A 11 7.28 11.74 -0.94
C LEU A 11 5.89 11.11 -1.01
N LEU A 12 4.85 11.93 -1.13
CA LEU A 12 3.46 11.48 -1.18
C LEU A 12 3.23 10.55 -2.37
N TYR A 13 3.74 10.90 -3.55
CA TYR A 13 3.64 10.04 -4.74
C TYR A 13 4.38 8.71 -4.58
N VAL A 14 5.62 8.74 -4.08
CA VAL A 14 6.41 7.52 -3.87
C VAL A 14 5.72 6.61 -2.85
N VAL A 15 5.23 7.17 -1.74
CA VAL A 15 4.53 6.41 -0.71
C VAL A 15 3.23 5.82 -1.25
N ILE A 16 2.40 6.59 -1.99
CA ILE A 16 1.17 6.08 -2.60
C ILE A 16 1.48 4.93 -3.55
N LEU A 17 2.46 5.11 -4.46
CA LEU A 17 2.82 4.08 -5.43
C LEU A 17 3.32 2.80 -4.75
N CYS A 18 4.23 2.92 -3.78
CA CYS A 18 4.73 1.76 -3.04
C CYS A 18 3.64 1.09 -2.20
N THR A 19 2.70 1.85 -1.65
CA THR A 19 1.55 1.32 -0.91
C THR A 19 0.67 0.48 -1.83
N LEU A 20 0.26 1.02 -2.98
CA LEU A 20 -0.56 0.30 -3.95
C LEU A 20 0.15 -0.95 -4.49
N ALA A 21 1.44 -0.84 -4.80
CA ALA A 21 2.25 -1.97 -5.25
C ALA A 21 2.37 -3.05 -4.16
N GLY A 22 2.60 -2.64 -2.91
CA GLY A 22 2.69 -3.55 -1.77
C GLY A 22 1.36 -4.27 -1.49
N SER A 23 0.25 -3.54 -1.48
CA SER A 23 -1.09 -4.12 -1.32
C SER A 23 -1.41 -5.13 -2.41
N PHE A 24 -1.05 -4.81 -3.66
CA PHE A 24 -1.24 -5.71 -4.80
C PHE A 24 -0.35 -6.95 -4.71
N ALA A 25 0.92 -6.79 -4.34
CA ALA A 25 1.84 -7.91 -4.14
C ALA A 25 1.35 -8.87 -3.06
N TRP A 26 0.79 -8.35 -1.96
CA TRP A 26 0.20 -9.18 -0.91
C TRP A 26 -1.02 -9.94 -1.39
N PHE A 27 -1.90 -9.28 -2.15
CA PHE A 27 -3.06 -9.94 -2.75
C PHE A 27 -2.65 -11.11 -3.67
N VAL A 28 -1.60 -10.91 -4.48
CA VAL A 28 -1.04 -11.99 -5.32
C VAL A 28 -0.50 -13.13 -4.46
N LEU A 29 0.18 -12.84 -3.34
CA LEU A 29 0.65 -13.88 -2.42
C LEU A 29 -0.52 -14.67 -1.82
N GLU A 30 -1.58 -14.00 -1.35
CA GLU A 30 -2.77 -14.67 -0.82
C GLU A 30 -3.41 -15.61 -1.85
N ILE A 31 -3.48 -15.18 -3.13
CA ILE A 31 -3.95 -16.04 -4.23
C ILE A 31 -3.06 -17.28 -4.39
N ILE A 32 -1.73 -17.09 -4.39
CA ILE A 32 -0.77 -18.20 -4.55
C ILE A 32 -0.94 -19.20 -3.41
N PHE A 33 -0.94 -18.76 -2.15
CA PHE A 33 -1.10 -19.66 -1.01
C PHE A 33 -2.46 -20.36 -0.98
N THR A 34 -3.53 -19.64 -1.34
CA THR A 34 -4.86 -20.24 -1.49
C THR A 34 -4.86 -21.34 -2.55
N SER A 35 -4.19 -21.12 -3.69
CA SER A 35 -4.05 -22.13 -4.75
C SER A 35 -3.24 -23.36 -4.33
N MET A 36 -2.36 -23.21 -3.33
CA MET A 36 -1.56 -24.30 -2.75
C MET A 36 -2.26 -25.05 -1.62
N GLY A 37 -3.53 -24.71 -1.32
CA GLY A 37 -4.32 -25.34 -0.26
C GLY A 37 -4.14 -24.73 1.13
N PHE A 38 -3.49 -23.56 1.23
CA PHE A 38 -3.36 -22.80 2.47
C PHE A 38 -4.16 -21.49 2.38
N PRO A 39 -5.50 -21.54 2.50
CA PRO A 39 -6.30 -20.33 2.48
C PRO A 39 -6.02 -19.52 3.73
N PHE A 40 -5.48 -18.32 3.56
CA PHE A 40 -5.44 -17.31 4.61
C PHE A 40 -5.83 -15.96 4.02
N SER A 41 -6.44 -15.13 4.86
CA SER A 41 -6.73 -13.74 4.57
C SER A 41 -6.21 -12.94 5.74
N LEU A 42 -5.23 -12.08 5.46
CA LEU A 42 -4.60 -11.23 6.46
C LEU A 42 -4.90 -9.77 6.14
N SER A 43 -6.19 -9.45 5.99
CA SER A 43 -6.68 -8.08 5.86
C SER A 43 -7.34 -7.62 7.15
N THR A 44 -6.95 -6.45 7.66
CA THR A 44 -7.47 -5.88 8.92
C THR A 44 -8.68 -4.95 8.72
N GLY A 45 -9.13 -4.75 7.48
CA GLY A 45 -10.29 -3.93 7.14
C GLY A 45 -10.02 -2.93 6.01
N GLN A 46 -11.05 -2.19 5.62
CA GLN A 46 -10.97 -1.16 4.59
C GLN A 46 -10.77 0.22 5.22
N ILE A 47 -9.84 0.99 4.68
CA ILE A 47 -9.72 2.43 4.96
C ILE A 47 -10.04 3.16 3.66
N GLY A 48 -10.96 4.12 3.74
CA GLY A 48 -11.42 4.82 2.56
C GLY A 48 -12.27 6.03 2.89
N PHE A 49 -12.68 6.72 1.84
CA PHE A 49 -13.69 7.76 1.93
C PHE A 49 -14.78 7.50 0.88
N ASP A 50 -15.99 7.90 1.25
CA ASP A 50 -17.17 7.85 0.41
C ASP A 50 -17.74 9.26 0.35
N ILE A 51 -17.82 9.82 -0.85
CA ILE A 51 -18.39 11.14 -1.10
C ILE A 51 -19.48 11.05 -2.16
N GLU A 52 -20.48 10.17 -1.99
CA GLU A 52 -21.74 9.99 -2.76
C GLU A 52 -21.58 9.74 -4.28
N ILE A 53 -20.75 10.53 -4.96
CA ILE A 53 -20.34 10.48 -6.36
C ILE A 53 -19.09 9.59 -6.53
N VAL A 54 -18.17 9.58 -5.56
CA VAL A 54 -16.91 8.80 -5.65
C VAL A 54 -16.60 8.13 -4.32
N SER A 55 -16.30 6.83 -4.37
CA SER A 55 -15.83 6.06 -3.24
C SER A 55 -14.45 5.47 -3.52
N PHE A 56 -13.50 5.65 -2.61
CA PHE A 56 -12.19 5.01 -2.67
C PHE A 56 -11.95 4.23 -1.39
N TYR A 57 -11.69 2.93 -1.53
CA TYR A 57 -11.36 2.06 -0.40
C TYR A 57 -10.07 1.31 -0.68
N LEU A 58 -9.20 1.28 0.31
CA LEU A 58 -8.00 0.48 0.33
C LEU A 58 -8.12 -0.58 1.43
N ASN A 59 -8.02 -1.85 1.06
CA ASN A 59 -7.88 -2.92 2.03
C ASN A 59 -6.51 -2.81 2.70
N VAL A 60 -6.51 -2.71 4.04
CA VAL A 60 -5.29 -2.75 4.83
C VAL A 60 -4.87 -4.21 4.98
N ASN A 61 -3.72 -4.52 4.42
CA ASN A 61 -3.06 -5.81 4.57
C ASN A 61 -1.57 -5.57 4.88
N PRO A 62 -0.79 -6.61 5.25
CA PRO A 62 0.64 -6.47 5.48
C PRO A 62 1.39 -5.84 4.30
N GLY A 63 0.96 -6.11 3.07
CA GLY A 63 1.48 -5.45 1.87
C GLY A 63 1.33 -3.94 1.88
N THR A 64 0.19 -3.41 2.32
CA THR A 64 -0.07 -1.97 2.50
C THR A 64 0.95 -1.35 3.47
N VAL A 65 1.16 -1.99 4.62
CA VAL A 65 2.08 -1.51 5.66
C VAL A 65 3.53 -1.52 5.17
N LEU A 66 3.95 -2.63 4.55
CA LEU A 66 5.28 -2.76 3.95
C LEU A 66 5.47 -1.79 2.78
N GLY A 67 4.42 -1.53 2.00
CA GLY A 67 4.39 -0.56 0.91
C GLY A 67 4.63 0.87 1.39
N ILE A 68 3.98 1.29 2.48
CA ILE A 68 4.23 2.62 3.09
C ILE A 68 5.69 2.72 3.58
N ALA A 69 6.15 1.71 4.33
CA ALA A 69 7.50 1.70 4.87
C ALA A 69 8.56 1.74 3.75
N SER A 70 8.42 0.87 2.74
CA SER A 70 9.32 0.83 1.58
C SER A 70 9.29 2.13 0.79
N GLY A 71 8.13 2.76 0.58
CA GLY A 71 8.02 4.06 -0.06
C GLY A 71 8.80 5.16 0.66
N PHE A 72 8.77 5.17 2.00
CA PHE A 72 9.59 6.08 2.79
C PHE A 72 11.10 5.82 2.62
N PHE A 73 11.52 4.55 2.65
CA PHE A 73 12.92 4.17 2.46
C PHE A 73 13.41 4.50 1.04
N VAL A 74 12.62 4.21 0.01
CA VAL A 74 12.90 4.54 -1.39
C VAL A 74 13.01 6.04 -1.56
N PHE A 75 12.05 6.81 -1.02
CA PHE A 75 12.13 8.27 -1.05
C PHE A 75 13.42 8.76 -0.39
N LYS A 76 13.85 8.17 0.73
CA LYS A 76 15.10 8.53 1.41
C LYS A 76 16.35 8.18 0.59
N ALA A 77 16.32 7.08 -0.16
CA ALA A 77 17.43 6.60 -0.98
C ALA A 77 17.66 7.42 -2.26
N ILE A 78 16.61 8.01 -2.83
CA ILE A 78 16.66 8.89 -4.02
C ILE A 78 17.34 10.23 -3.72
#